data_AF-A0A1I7DJK1-F1
#
_entry.id   AF-A0A1I7DJK1-F1
#
_cell.length_a   1.000
_cell.length_b   1.000
_cell.length_c   1.000
_cell.angle_alpha   90.00
_cell.angle_beta   90.00
_cell.angle_gamma   90.00
#
_symmetry.space_group_name_H-M   'P 1'
#
loop_
_entity.id
_entity.type
_entity.pdbx_description
1 polymer ?
#
loop_
_entity_poly.entity_id
_entity_poly.type
_entity_poly.pdbx_seq_one_letter_code
_entity_poly.pdbx_strand_id
1 'polypeptide(L)'
;MRHARCYLAVSEWGAGRLKQRVAEFVELVAVGLSLVAVPSFLFFLAVTHYLGGDAINGGVLEGRYFLGNRKGYIEVPMFTYYFSWGLGWCTIFTFLPMVLLGGLSTYLEKYANTSHKTD
;
A
#
# COMPACT_ATOMS: atom_id res chain seq x y z
N MET A 1 24.65 -42.68 -8.56
CA MET A 1 23.54 -41.79 -8.98
C MET A 1 22.43 -41.58 -7.92
N ARG A 2 22.25 -42.44 -6.90
CA ARG A 2 21.19 -42.27 -5.88
C ARG A 2 21.39 -41.09 -4.93
N HIS A 3 22.64 -40.73 -4.62
CA HIS A 3 22.94 -39.62 -3.69
C HIS A 3 22.55 -38.24 -4.25
N ALA A 4 22.68 -38.00 -5.57
CA ALA A 4 22.34 -36.71 -6.18
C ALA A 4 20.84 -36.37 -6.09
N ARG A 5 19.96 -37.39 -6.14
CA ARG A 5 18.51 -37.17 -6.00
C ARG A 5 18.10 -36.79 -4.58
N CYS A 6 18.81 -37.29 -3.57
CA CYS A 6 18.51 -36.99 -2.17
C CYS A 6 18.87 -35.53 -1.84
N TYR A 7 19.99 -35.02 -2.39
CA TYR A 7 20.37 -33.61 -2.25
C TYR A 7 19.39 -32.65 -2.92
N LEU A 8 18.90 -32.98 -4.12
CA LEU A 8 17.90 -32.16 -4.82
C LEU A 8 16.59 -32.08 -4.04
N ALA A 9 16.08 -33.22 -3.56
CA ALA A 9 14.85 -33.28 -2.77
C ALA A 9 14.94 -32.46 -1.48
N VAL A 10 16.08 -32.50 -0.77
CA VAL A 10 16.28 -31.69 0.46
C VAL A 10 16.35 -30.19 0.14
N SER A 11 16.98 -29.80 -0.99
CA SER A 11 17.04 -28.39 -1.40
C SER A 11 15.67 -27.84 -1.82
N GLU A 12 14.87 -28.64 -2.51
CA GLU A 12 13.51 -28.28 -2.93
C GLU A 12 12.58 -28.15 -1.72
N TRP A 13 12.73 -29.05 -0.74
CA TRP A 13 11.96 -29.01 0.50
C TRP A 13 12.30 -27.78 1.36
N GLY A 14 13.58 -27.38 1.41
CA GLY A 14 14.02 -26.14 2.06
C GLY A 14 13.49 -24.89 1.35
N ALA A 15 13.51 -24.87 0.02
CA ALA A 15 13.02 -23.75 -0.78
C ALA A 15 11.50 -23.54 -0.65
N GLY A 16 10.71 -24.62 -0.61
CA GLY A 16 9.26 -24.55 -0.39
C GLY A 16 8.91 -23.92 0.96
N ARG A 17 9.59 -24.34 2.03
CA ARG A 17 9.35 -23.80 3.38
C ARG A 17 9.73 -22.32 3.50
N LEU A 18 10.80 -21.89 2.82
CA LEU A 18 11.19 -20.47 2.81
C LEU A 18 10.13 -19.60 2.14
N LYS A 19 9.61 -20.03 0.97
CA LYS A 19 8.54 -19.30 0.26
C LYS A 19 7.29 -19.12 1.13
N GLN A 20 6.91 -20.17 1.85
CA GLN A 20 5.73 -20.14 2.73
C GLN A 20 5.90 -19.15 3.89
N ARG A 21 7.08 -19.14 4.54
CA ARG A 21 7.38 -18.15 5.60
C ARG A 21 7.42 -16.72 5.09
N VAL A 22 7.93 -16.51 3.86
CA VAL A 22 7.92 -15.19 3.23
C VAL A 22 6.50 -14.72 2.94
N ALA A 23 5.62 -15.61 2.44
CA ALA A 23 4.22 -15.28 2.21
C ALA A 23 3.49 -14.90 3.50
N GLU A 24 3.61 -15.71 4.56
CA GLU A 24 3.02 -15.42 5.87
C GLU A 24 3.51 -14.07 6.44
N PHE A 25 4.80 -13.79 6.29
CA PHE A 25 5.37 -12.51 6.76
C PHE A 25 4.84 -11.32 5.95
N VAL A 26 4.77 -11.44 4.63
CA VAL A 26 4.22 -10.39 3.75
C VAL A 26 2.75 -10.13 4.06
N GLU A 27 1.96 -11.18 4.28
CA GLU A 27 0.56 -11.07 4.66
C GLU A 27 0.39 -10.34 6.00
N LEU A 28 1.17 -10.72 7.02
CA LEU A 28 1.11 -10.09 8.33
C LEU A 28 1.47 -8.60 8.27
N VAL A 29 2.49 -8.24 7.48
CA VAL A 29 2.86 -6.84 7.25
C VAL A 29 1.76 -6.09 6.49
N ALA A 30 1.15 -6.70 5.48
CA ALA A 30 0.05 -6.10 4.73
C ALA A 30 -1.18 -5.84 5.62
N VAL A 31 -1.55 -6.79 6.48
CA VAL A 31 -2.63 -6.64 7.46
C VAL A 31 -2.30 -5.52 8.44
N GLY A 32 -1.09 -5.49 9.00
CA GLY A 32 -0.65 -4.42 9.90
C GLY A 32 -0.71 -3.03 9.26
N LEU A 33 -0.27 -2.90 8.00
CA LEU A 33 -0.37 -1.66 7.23
C LEU A 33 -1.84 -1.25 7.00
N SER A 34 -2.73 -2.20 6.74
CA SER A 34 -4.15 -1.90 6.48
C SER A 34 -4.86 -1.25 7.67
N LEU A 35 -4.47 -1.63 8.90
CA LEU A 35 -5.00 -1.04 10.13
C LEU A 35 -4.68 0.45 10.28
N VAL A 36 -3.61 0.94 9.63
CA VAL A 36 -3.21 2.35 9.65
C VAL A 36 -3.64 3.07 8.38
N ALA A 37 -3.47 2.43 7.23
CA ALA A 37 -3.75 3.01 5.92
C ALA A 37 -5.25 3.27 5.71
N VAL A 38 -6.12 2.34 6.11
CA VAL A 38 -7.58 2.49 5.91
C VAL A 38 -8.13 3.67 6.74
N PRO A 39 -7.87 3.78 8.06
CA PRO A 39 -8.32 4.95 8.81
C PRO A 39 -7.73 6.26 8.31
N SER A 40 -6.44 6.27 7.92
CA SER A 40 -5.78 7.46 7.38
C SER A 40 -6.44 7.92 6.08
N PHE A 41 -6.78 6.98 5.19
CA PHE A 41 -7.50 7.26 3.95
C PHE A 41 -8.92 7.78 4.20
N LEU A 42 -9.67 7.18 5.14
CA LEU A 42 -11.00 7.67 5.50
C LEU A 42 -10.95 9.06 6.11
N PHE A 43 -9.97 9.33 6.97
CA PHE A 43 -9.76 10.64 7.56
C PHE A 43 -9.38 11.68 6.49
N PHE A 44 -8.50 11.32 5.56
CA PHE A 44 -8.18 12.16 4.39
C PHE A 44 -9.42 12.47 3.54
N LEU A 45 -10.26 11.47 3.23
CA LEU A 45 -11.50 11.69 2.49
C LEU A 45 -12.46 12.64 3.23
N ALA A 46 -12.62 12.47 4.54
CA ALA A 46 -13.47 13.33 5.35
C ALA A 46 -12.96 14.78 5.35
N VAL A 47 -11.66 14.98 5.55
CA VAL A 47 -11.03 16.31 5.53
C VAL A 47 -11.15 16.95 4.16
N THR A 48 -10.84 16.23 3.09
CA THR A 48 -10.95 16.71 1.70
C THR A 48 -12.38 17.08 1.34
N HIS A 49 -13.36 16.29 1.79
CA HIS A 49 -14.77 16.61 1.57
C HIS A 49 -15.21 17.86 2.35
N TYR A 50 -14.80 17.97 3.61
CA TYR A 50 -15.12 19.12 4.46
C TYR A 50 -14.49 20.43 3.95
N LEU A 51 -13.22 20.38 3.51
CA LEU A 51 -12.52 21.54 2.96
C LEU A 51 -12.91 21.87 1.52
N GLY A 52 -13.66 20.98 0.85
CA GLY A 52 -14.09 21.15 -0.54
C GLY A 52 -13.03 20.81 -1.58
N GLY A 53 -11.86 20.34 -1.16
CA GLY A 53 -10.72 19.96 -2.00
C GLY A 53 -9.52 19.56 -1.16
N ASP A 54 -8.42 19.24 -1.83
CA ASP A 54 -7.17 18.85 -1.17
C ASP A 54 -5.97 19.59 -1.74
N ALA A 55 -4.89 19.65 -0.95
CA ALA A 55 -3.68 20.35 -1.32
C ALA A 55 -2.81 19.58 -2.33
N ILE A 56 -3.05 18.27 -2.53
CA ILE A 56 -2.34 17.48 -3.54
C ILE A 56 -2.78 17.91 -4.94
N ASN A 57 -4.08 18.16 -5.12
CA ASN A 57 -4.66 18.69 -6.35
C ASN A 57 -4.64 20.23 -6.42
N GLY A 58 -4.08 20.88 -5.39
CA GLY A 58 -4.03 22.33 -5.24
C GLY A 58 -2.71 22.97 -5.68
N GLY A 59 -2.45 24.19 -5.20
CA GLY A 59 -1.23 24.92 -5.54
C GLY A 59 -1.01 26.17 -4.70
N VAL A 60 0.17 26.78 -4.85
CA VAL A 60 0.52 28.07 -4.22
C VAL A 60 0.81 29.07 -5.34
N LEU A 61 0.11 30.21 -5.32
CA LEU A 61 0.28 31.27 -6.31
C LEU A 61 0.39 32.62 -5.59
N GLU A 62 1.49 33.35 -5.84
CA GLU A 62 1.73 34.68 -5.24
C GLU A 62 1.56 34.72 -3.71
N GLY A 63 1.98 33.65 -3.01
CA GLY A 63 1.87 33.53 -1.56
C GLY A 63 0.47 33.16 -1.03
N ARG A 64 -0.49 32.89 -1.93
CA ARG A 64 -1.82 32.38 -1.58
C ARG A 64 -1.88 30.88 -1.79
N TYR A 65 -2.63 30.20 -0.94
CA TYR A 65 -2.68 28.75 -0.89
C TYR A 65 -4.05 28.26 -1.35
N PHE A 66 -4.07 27.30 -2.26
CA PHE A 66 -5.28 26.82 -2.90
C PHE A 66 -5.42 25.31 -2.74
N LEU A 67 -6.59 24.85 -2.31
CA LEU A 67 -6.99 23.45 -2.40
C LEU A 67 -7.68 23.21 -3.75
N GLY A 68 -7.39 22.10 -4.40
CA GLY A 68 -7.99 21.74 -5.68
C GLY A 68 -9.05 20.65 -5.54
N ASN A 69 -10.08 20.73 -6.38
CA ASN A 69 -11.05 19.67 -6.62
C ASN A 69 -11.54 19.75 -8.07
N ARG A 70 -12.34 18.78 -8.51
CA ARG A 70 -12.99 18.76 -9.83
C ARG A 70 -13.77 20.04 -10.17
N LYS A 71 -14.26 20.77 -9.16
CA LYS A 71 -15.06 22.00 -9.34
C LYS A 71 -14.22 23.28 -9.40
N GLY A 72 -12.91 23.21 -9.18
CA GLY A 72 -12.02 24.37 -9.18
C GLY A 72 -11.12 24.43 -7.95
N TYR A 73 -10.61 25.64 -7.68
CA TYR A 73 -9.68 25.91 -6.59
C TYR A 73 -10.34 26.77 -5.50
N ILE A 74 -10.03 26.46 -4.25
CA ILE A 74 -10.52 27.19 -3.07
C ILE A 74 -9.31 27.77 -2.35
N GLU A 75 -9.29 29.10 -2.17
CA GLU A 75 -8.26 29.76 -1.38
C GLU A 75 -8.45 29.43 0.11
N VAL A 76 -7.38 29.02 0.77
CA VAL A 76 -7.38 28.65 2.18
C VAL A 76 -6.19 29.29 2.91
N PRO A 77 -6.25 29.40 4.25
CA PRO A 77 -5.09 29.79 5.03
C PRO A 77 -3.91 28.81 4.84
N MET A 78 -2.70 29.35 4.96
CA MET A 78 -1.44 28.61 4.89
C MET A 78 -1.46 27.33 5.73
N PHE A 79 -1.92 27.43 6.98
CA PHE A 79 -1.98 26.28 7.89
C PHE A 79 -2.85 25.14 7.35
N THR A 80 -4.04 25.46 6.84
CA THR A 80 -4.96 24.49 6.26
C THR A 80 -4.36 23.78 5.05
N TYR A 81 -3.64 24.52 4.20
CA TYR A 81 -2.96 23.94 3.05
C TYR A 81 -1.89 22.94 3.47
N TYR A 82 -0.96 23.32 4.36
CA TYR A 82 0.11 22.40 4.78
C TYR A 82 -0.42 21.21 5.57
N PHE A 83 -1.48 21.39 6.36
CA PHE A 83 -2.16 20.29 7.03
C PHE A 83 -2.74 19.29 6.02
N SER A 84 -3.50 19.77 5.03
CA SER A 84 -4.06 18.94 3.96
C SER A 84 -2.97 18.25 3.13
N TRP A 85 -1.89 18.97 2.84
CA TRP A 85 -0.76 18.46 2.06
C TRP A 85 -0.04 17.32 2.78
N GLY A 86 0.27 17.51 4.07
CA GLY A 86 0.85 16.47 4.91
C GLY A 86 -0.06 15.25 5.02
N LEU A 87 -1.36 15.46 5.25
CA LEU A 87 -2.33 14.36 5.34
C LEU A 87 -2.42 13.56 4.04
N GLY A 88 -2.40 14.24 2.90
CA GLY A 88 -2.38 13.60 1.58
C GLY A 88 -1.14 12.72 1.38
N TRP A 89 0.06 13.23 1.70
CA TRP A 89 1.27 12.43 1.59
C TRP A 89 1.29 11.24 2.53
N CYS A 90 0.90 11.43 3.80
CA CYS A 90 0.76 10.32 4.74
C CYS A 90 -0.17 9.23 4.19
N THR A 91 -1.26 9.63 3.54
CA THR A 91 -2.20 8.70 2.91
C THR A 91 -1.54 7.96 1.75
N ILE A 92 -0.84 8.64 0.84
CA ILE A 92 -0.15 7.99 -0.28
C ILE A 92 0.91 6.99 0.22
N PHE A 93 1.74 7.40 1.18
CA PHE A 93 2.84 6.57 1.69
C PHE A 93 2.36 5.37 2.52
N THR A 94 1.17 5.42 3.11
CA THR A 94 0.61 4.28 3.84
C THR A 94 -0.25 3.39 2.95
N PHE A 95 -1.03 3.99 2.04
CA PHE A 95 -1.99 3.26 1.22
C PHE A 95 -1.34 2.57 0.02
N LEU A 96 -0.35 3.19 -0.64
CA LEU A 96 0.31 2.58 -1.80
C LEU A 96 1.04 1.28 -1.45
N PRO A 97 1.88 1.20 -0.39
CA PRO A 97 2.53 -0.05 -0.02
C PRO A 97 1.53 -1.12 0.45
N MET A 98 0.45 -0.73 1.14
CA MET A 98 -0.62 -1.65 1.52
C MET A 98 -1.22 -2.36 0.29
N VAL A 99 -1.57 -1.59 -0.75
CA VAL A 99 -2.15 -2.13 -1.98
C VAL A 99 -1.14 -3.03 -2.71
N LEU A 100 0.12 -2.62 -2.80
CA LEU A 100 1.16 -3.40 -3.47
C LEU A 100 1.45 -4.71 -2.74
N LEU A 101 1.56 -4.70 -1.42
CA LEU A 101 1.85 -5.89 -0.63
C LEU A 101 0.64 -6.85 -0.58
N GLY A 102 -0.58 -6.34 -0.48
CA GLY A 102 -1.79 -7.16 -0.58
C GLY A 102 -2.00 -7.75 -1.99
N GLY A 103 -1.68 -6.99 -3.04
CA GLY A 103 -1.66 -7.52 -4.41
C GLY A 103 -0.58 -8.60 -4.60
N LEU A 104 0.59 -8.41 -3.99
CA LEU A 104 1.68 -9.39 -4.03
C LEU A 104 1.32 -10.66 -3.26
N SER A 105 0.69 -10.57 -2.07
CA SER A 105 0.31 -11.76 -1.30
C SER A 105 -0.68 -12.64 -2.06
N THR A 106 -1.74 -12.04 -2.60
CA THR A 106 -2.75 -12.76 -3.41
C THR A 106 -2.16 -13.39 -4.67
N TYR A 107 -1.18 -12.71 -5.31
CA TYR A 107 -0.45 -13.28 -6.43
C TYR A 107 0.39 -14.50 -6.01
N LEU A 108 1.15 -14.40 -4.91
CA LEU A 108 1.99 -15.49 -4.40
C LEU A 108 1.15 -16.72 -4.00
N GLU A 109 0.01 -16.53 -3.34
CA GLU A 109 -0.93 -17.60 -3.00
C GLU A 109 -1.43 -18.36 -4.24
N LYS A 110 -1.77 -17.61 -5.31
CA LYS A 110 -2.20 -18.22 -6.56
C LYS A 110 -1.11 -19.06 -7.20
N TYR A 111 0.14 -18.59 -7.19
CA TYR A 111 1.28 -19.35 -7.72
C TYR A 111 1.55 -20.63 -6.92
N ALA A 112 1.51 -20.56 -5.58
CA ALA A 112 1.71 -21.71 -4.72
C ALA A 112 0.65 -22.81 -4.97
N ASN A 113 -0.62 -22.42 -5.12
CA ASN A 113 -1.71 -23.37 -5.37
C ASN A 113 -1.68 -24.02 -6.75
N THR A 114 -1.06 -23.38 -7.75
CA THR A 114 -0.99 -23.93 -9.11
C THR A 114 0.13 -24.97 -9.23
N SER A 115 1.25 -24.77 -8.52
CA SER A 115 2.37 -25.72 -8.42
C SER A 115 1.95 -27.08 -7.86
N HIS A 116 0.92 -27.13 -7.01
CA HIS A 116 0.50 -28.35 -6.32
C HIS A 116 -0.46 -29.24 -7.15
N LYS A 117 -0.93 -28.75 -8.30
CA LYS A 117 -1.88 -29.45 -9.19
C LYS A 117 -1.23 -30.13 -10.39
N THR A 118 0.07 -29.94 -10.60
CA THR A 118 0.82 -30.45 -11.76
C THR A 118 1.74 -31.64 -11.44
N ASP A 119 1.76 -32.08 -10.18
CA ASP A 119 2.38 -33.33 -9.73
C ASP A 119 1.33 -34.45 -9.62
#